data_AF-A0A0D6R8D2-F1
#
_entry.id   AF-A0A0D6R8D2-F1
#
_cell.length_a   1.000
_cell.length_b   1.000
_cell.length_c   1.000
_cell.angle_alpha   90.00
_cell.angle_beta   90.00
_cell.angle_gamma   90.00
#
_symmetry.space_group_name_H-M   'P 1'
#
loop_
_entity.id
_entity.type
_entity.pdbx_description
1 polymer ?
#
loop_
_entity_poly.entity_id
_entity_poly.type
_entity_poly.pdbx_seq_one_letter_code
_entity_poly.pdbx_strand_id
1 'polypeptide(L)'
;MERFEKYKLLKYWIQSFIAGVPFIVVGFRDDEGRLLRCKRFGTEEIRKIVKEKKYWQGGVCLAFADEVLCWLYGTVKDDQDYVLQFVPSANRIELLQSNSCPNLITSHVDQL
;
A
#
# COMPACT_ATOMS: atom_id res chain seq x y z
N MET A 1 -20.80 -5.64 5.45
CA MET A 1 -20.13 -5.95 4.17
C MET A 1 -19.49 -4.72 3.54
N GLU A 2 -20.19 -3.59 3.45
CA GLU A 2 -19.69 -2.34 2.85
C GLU A 2 -18.34 -1.84 3.42
N ARG A 3 -18.16 -1.77 4.75
CA ARG A 3 -16.87 -1.38 5.35
C ARG A 3 -15.71 -2.29 4.92
N PHE A 4 -15.98 -3.58 4.73
CA PHE A 4 -14.97 -4.53 4.26
C PHE A 4 -14.54 -4.19 2.83
N GLU A 5 -15.50 -3.99 1.92
CA GLU A 5 -15.23 -3.67 0.51
C GLU A 5 -14.57 -2.28 0.34
N LYS A 6 -15.00 -1.30 1.15
CA LYS A 6 -14.48 0.07 1.08
C LYS A 6 -13.06 0.21 1.64
N TYR A 7 -12.74 -0.45 2.75
CA TYR A 7 -11.48 -0.21 3.46
C TYR A 7 -10.52 -1.41 3.49
N LYS A 8 -11.00 -2.61 3.81
CA LYS A 8 -10.13 -3.79 3.92
C LYS A 8 -9.70 -4.30 2.55
N LEU A 9 -10.66 -4.39 1.63
CA LEU A 9 -10.42 -4.93 0.30
C LEU A 9 -9.49 -4.04 -0.53
N LEU A 10 -9.48 -2.72 -0.32
CA LEU A 10 -8.50 -1.80 -0.90
C LEU A 10 -7.07 -2.19 -0.52
N LYS A 11 -6.81 -2.43 0.77
CA LYS A 11 -5.48 -2.82 1.26
C LYS A 11 -5.02 -4.15 0.66
N TYR A 12 -5.91 -5.13 0.63
CA TYR A 12 -5.63 -6.45 0.06
C TYR A 12 -5.32 -6.36 -1.43
N TRP A 13 -6.10 -5.55 -2.16
CA TRP A 13 -5.89 -5.31 -3.57
C TRP A 13 -4.55 -4.63 -3.85
N ILE A 14 -4.20 -3.54 -3.14
CA ILE A 14 -2.91 -2.84 -3.31
C ILE A 14 -1.75 -3.82 -3.14
N GLN A 15 -1.73 -4.56 -2.02
CA GLN A 15 -0.67 -5.51 -1.72
C GLN A 15 -0.52 -6.58 -2.81
N SER A 16 -1.63 -7.17 -3.25
CA SER A 16 -1.61 -8.28 -4.20
C SER A 16 -1.34 -7.81 -5.63
N PHE A 17 -1.89 -6.67 -6.01
CA PHE A 17 -1.73 -6.11 -7.35
C PHE A 17 -0.28 -5.73 -7.63
N ILE A 18 0.37 -5.02 -6.70
CA ILE A 18 1.77 -4.57 -6.88
C ILE A 18 2.72 -5.77 -7.03
N ALA A 19 2.47 -6.85 -6.30
CA ALA A 19 3.29 -8.07 -6.34
C ALA A 19 2.87 -9.07 -7.43
N GLY A 20 1.88 -8.76 -8.27
CA GLY A 20 1.39 -9.68 -9.30
C GLY A 20 0.70 -10.95 -8.75
N VAL A 21 0.21 -10.92 -7.51
CA VAL A 21 -0.45 -12.06 -6.87
C VAL A 21 -1.88 -12.20 -7.39
N PRO A 22 -2.27 -13.33 -7.99
CA PRO A 22 -3.53 -13.45 -8.73
C PRO A 22 -4.77 -13.69 -7.86
N PHE A 23 -4.60 -14.21 -6.63
CA PHE A 23 -5.72 -14.59 -5.77
C PHE A 23 -5.51 -14.22 -4.30
N ILE A 24 -6.62 -13.87 -3.65
CA ILE A 24 -6.68 -13.56 -2.22
C ILE A 24 -7.75 -14.46 -1.59
N VAL A 25 -7.39 -15.23 -0.56
CA VAL A 25 -8.34 -16.03 0.21
C VAL A 25 -8.59 -15.36 1.56
N VAL A 26 -9.85 -15.01 1.83
CA VAL A 26 -10.26 -14.33 3.06
C VAL A 26 -11.14 -15.26 3.89
N GLY A 27 -10.68 -15.58 5.09
CA GLY A 27 -11.47 -16.22 6.13
C GLY A 27 -12.26 -15.18 6.95
N PHE A 28 -13.57 -15.31 6.97
CA PHE A 28 -14.48 -14.53 7.81
C PHE A 28 -14.72 -15.31 9.10
N ARG A 29 -14.46 -14.68 10.23
CA ARG A 29 -14.61 -15.26 11.57
C ARG A 29 -15.66 -14.53 12.39
N ASP A 30 -16.20 -15.21 13.40
CA ASP A 30 -16.95 -14.56 14.49
C ASP A 30 -16.01 -13.86 15.49
N ASP A 31 -16.61 -13.29 16.54
CA ASP A 31 -15.90 -12.58 17.60
C ASP A 31 -15.18 -13.55 18.56
N GLU A 32 -15.64 -14.80 18.63
CA GLU A 32 -14.97 -15.90 19.35
C GLU A 32 -13.78 -16.50 18.59
N GLY A 33 -13.48 -15.99 17.40
CA GLY A 33 -12.32 -16.40 16.61
C GLY A 33 -12.55 -17.61 15.71
N ARG A 34 -13.78 -18.13 15.62
CA ARG A 34 -14.12 -19.31 14.82
C ARG A 34 -14.33 -18.93 13.36
N LEU A 35 -13.77 -19.71 12.45
CA LEU A 35 -13.92 -19.50 11.02
C LEU A 35 -15.35 -19.86 10.59
N LEU A 36 -16.08 -18.89 10.04
CA LEU A 36 -17.44 -19.07 9.55
C LEU A 36 -17.47 -19.38 8.05
N ARG A 37 -16.62 -18.71 7.26
CA ARG A 37 -16.62 -18.83 5.79
C ARG A 37 -15.28 -18.43 5.20
N CYS A 38 -14.85 -19.09 4.13
CA CYS A 38 -13.78 -18.60 3.27
C CYS A 38 -14.34 -18.06 1.94
N LYS A 39 -13.72 -17.03 1.39
CA LYS A 39 -13.99 -16.56 0.03
C LYS A 39 -12.67 -16.30 -0.69
N ARG A 40 -12.55 -16.86 -1.89
CA ARG A 40 -11.46 -16.55 -2.83
C ARG A 40 -11.89 -15.38 -3.70
N PHE A 41 -10.98 -14.43 -3.90
CA PHE A 41 -11.13 -13.28 -4.79
C PHE A 41 -10.02 -13.32 -5.83
N GLY A 42 -10.35 -13.14 -7.11
CA GLY A 42 -9.33 -12.77 -8.10
C GLY A 42 -8.92 -11.31 -7.92
N THR A 43 -7.61 -11.02 -7.90
CA THR A 43 -7.11 -9.64 -7.72
C THR A 43 -7.66 -8.68 -8.77
N GLU A 44 -7.79 -9.14 -10.02
CA GLU A 44 -8.37 -8.36 -11.12
C GLU A 44 -9.90 -8.20 -11.00
N GLU A 45 -10.59 -9.18 -10.43
CA GLU A 45 -12.04 -9.14 -10.23
C GLU A 45 -12.44 -8.12 -9.16
N ILE A 46 -11.57 -7.91 -8.15
CA ILE A 46 -11.79 -6.92 -7.10
C ILE A 46 -12.02 -5.53 -7.70
N ARG A 47 -11.27 -5.15 -8.75
CA ARG A 47 -11.44 -3.85 -9.44
C ARG A 47 -12.86 -3.69 -9.98
N LYS A 48 -13.48 -4.77 -10.50
CA LYS A 48 -14.84 -4.75 -11.04
C LYS A 48 -15.86 -4.53 -9.92
N ILE A 49 -15.75 -5.31 -8.84
CA ILE A 49 -16.65 -5.23 -7.67
C ILE A 49 -16.70 -3.81 -7.09
N VAL A 50 -15.56 -3.14 -6.96
CA VAL A 50 -15.49 -1.83 -6.32
C VAL A 50 -15.82 -0.68 -7.27
N LYS A 51 -15.62 -0.87 -8.59
CA LYS A 51 -16.03 0.09 -9.62
C LYS A 51 -17.55 0.21 -9.68
N GLU A 52 -18.28 -0.91 -9.63
CA GLU A 52 -19.75 -0.93 -9.60
C GLU A 52 -20.30 -0.16 -8.39
N LYS A 53 -19.65 -0.32 -7.23
CA LYS A 53 -20.06 0.33 -5.96
C LYS A 53 -19.47 1.73 -5.75
N LYS A 54 -18.62 2.22 -6.66
CA LYS A 54 -17.94 3.52 -6.59
C LYS A 54 -17.18 3.77 -5.27
N TYR A 55 -16.61 2.72 -4.65
CA TYR A 55 -15.94 2.87 -3.35
C TYR A 55 -14.53 3.45 -3.45
N TRP A 56 -13.75 2.99 -4.42
CA TRP A 56 -12.40 3.47 -4.71
C TRP A 56 -12.02 3.05 -6.15
N GLN A 57 -11.00 3.70 -6.71
CA GLN A 57 -10.54 3.43 -8.07
C GLN A 57 -9.06 3.10 -8.06
N GLY A 58 -8.69 1.92 -8.58
CA GLY A 58 -7.28 1.50 -8.61
C GLY A 58 -6.38 2.47 -9.40
N GLY A 59 -6.91 3.09 -10.46
CA GLY A 59 -6.19 4.10 -11.24
C GLY A 59 -5.81 5.34 -10.41
N VAL A 60 -6.66 5.76 -9.47
CA VAL A 60 -6.37 6.90 -8.58
C VAL A 60 -5.21 6.55 -7.64
N CYS A 61 -5.17 5.33 -7.10
CA CYS A 61 -4.06 4.88 -6.25
C CYS A 61 -2.73 4.84 -7.02
N LEU A 62 -2.76 4.38 -8.28
CA LEU A 62 -1.56 4.28 -9.11
C LEU A 62 -1.06 5.65 -9.56
N ALA A 63 -1.96 6.54 -10.01
CA ALA A 63 -1.61 7.91 -10.35
C ALA A 63 -1.00 8.65 -9.15
N PHE A 64 -1.60 8.51 -7.96
CA PHE A 64 -1.05 9.09 -6.75
C PHE A 64 0.34 8.53 -6.39
N ALA A 65 0.53 7.22 -6.51
CA ALA A 65 1.83 6.60 -6.26
C ALA A 65 2.90 7.08 -7.26
N ASP A 66 2.54 7.22 -8.54
CA ASP A 66 3.41 7.75 -9.58
C ASP A 66 3.85 9.19 -9.29
N GLU A 67 2.92 10.06 -8.90
CA GLU A 67 3.22 11.44 -8.49
C GLU A 67 4.17 11.49 -7.29
N VAL A 68 3.94 10.65 -6.28
CA VAL A 68 4.80 10.58 -5.08
C VAL A 68 6.20 10.08 -5.44
N LEU A 69 6.32 9.03 -6.26
CA LEU A 69 7.62 8.50 -6.68
C LEU A 69 8.38 9.50 -7.55
N CYS A 70 7.71 10.18 -8.49
CA CYS A 70 8.31 11.25 -9.29
C CYS A 70 8.84 12.39 -8.40
N TRP A 71 8.06 12.81 -7.41
CA TRP A 71 8.47 13.84 -6.46
C TRP A 71 9.67 13.41 -5.61
N LEU A 72 9.65 12.18 -5.09
CA LEU A 72 10.77 11.63 -4.32
C LEU A 72 12.05 11.58 -5.15
N TYR A 73 11.97 11.06 -6.37
CA TYR A 73 13.11 10.94 -7.28
C TYR A 73 13.72 12.30 -7.64
N GLY A 74 12.90 13.34 -7.77
CA GLY A 74 13.39 14.71 -8.03
C GLY A 74 13.92 15.45 -6.80
N THR A 75 13.55 15.02 -5.58
CA THR A 75 13.82 15.76 -4.33
C THR A 75 14.94 15.15 -3.50
N VAL A 76 14.94 13.82 -3.34
CA VAL A 76 15.95 13.08 -2.56
C VAL A 76 17.34 13.30 -3.19
N LYS A 77 18.34 13.53 -2.35
CA LYS A 77 19.73 13.69 -2.78
C LYS A 77 20.53 12.45 -2.50
N ASP A 78 21.54 12.21 -3.33
CA ASP A 78 22.51 11.13 -3.14
C ASP A 78 23.21 11.29 -1.78
N ASP A 79 23.53 10.16 -1.16
CA ASP A 79 24.23 10.07 0.14
C ASP A 79 23.58 10.87 1.28
N GLN A 80 22.25 11.01 1.26
CA GLN A 80 21.47 11.66 2.32
C GLN A 80 20.40 10.71 2.87
N ASP A 81 20.17 10.78 4.18
CA ASP A 81 19.15 10.00 4.86
C ASP A 81 17.87 10.82 5.08
N TYR A 82 16.71 10.20 4.86
CA TYR A 82 15.41 10.87 5.01
C TYR A 82 14.38 10.01 5.75
N VAL A 83 13.38 10.67 6.33
CA VAL A 83 12.13 10.08 6.79
C VAL A 83 10.99 10.60 5.91
N LEU A 84 10.29 9.67 5.26
CA LEU A 84 9.04 9.96 4.56
C LEU A 84 7.86 9.65 5.49
N GLN A 85 7.02 10.65 5.76
CA GLN A 85 5.86 10.47 6.64
C GLN A 85 4.58 11.05 6.02
N PHE A 86 3.44 10.44 6.34
CA PHE A 86 2.12 11.01 6.05
C PHE A 86 1.53 11.61 7.33
N VAL A 87 1.15 12.89 7.28
CA VAL A 87 0.56 13.62 8.41
C VAL A 87 -0.95 13.74 8.21
N PRO A 88 -1.79 12.94 8.90
CA PRO A 88 -3.23 12.89 8.62
C PRO A 88 -3.97 14.20 8.91
N SER A 89 -3.54 14.93 9.95
CA SER A 89 -4.17 16.21 10.34
C SER A 89 -3.97 17.31 9.29
N ALA A 90 -2.87 17.25 8.54
CA ALA A 90 -2.54 18.20 7.48
C ALA A 90 -2.80 17.63 6.08
N ASN A 91 -3.21 16.36 5.98
CA ASN A 91 -3.43 15.64 4.73
C ASN A 91 -2.28 15.81 3.71
N ARG A 92 -1.04 15.70 4.18
CA ARG A 92 0.16 15.87 3.34
C ARG A 92 1.22 14.83 3.64
N ILE A 93 2.10 14.62 2.68
CA ILE A 93 3.33 13.86 2.83
C ILE A 93 4.46 14.83 3.10
N GLU A 94 5.33 14.50 4.06
CA GLU A 94 6.50 15.27 4.42
C GLU A 94 7.76 14.42 4.25
N LEU A 95 8.81 15.05 3.74
CA LEU A 95 10.15 14.49 3.65
C LEU A 95 11.03 15.26 4.64
N LEU A 96 11.53 14.57 5.67
CA LEU A 96 12.34 15.16 6.72
C LEU A 96 13.77 14.61 6.64
N GLN A 97 14.77 15.45 6.89
CA GLN A 97 16.15 14.99 6.99
C GLN A 97 16.30 14.07 8.20
N SER A 98 17.00 12.95 7.99
CA SER A 98 17.43 12.03 9.04
C SER A 98 18.92 12.18 9.32
N ASN A 99 19.34 11.80 10.53
CA ASN A 99 20.72 11.91 10.99
C ASN A 99 21.47 10.56 10.94
N SER A 100 20.83 9.48 10.49
CA SER A 100 21.46 8.16 10.47
C SER A 100 20.86 7.23 9.42
N CYS A 101 21.74 6.44 8.81
CA CYS A 101 21.41 5.31 7.94
C CYS A 101 21.50 3.98 8.73
N PRO A 102 20.54 3.05 8.59
CA PRO A 102 20.65 1.72 9.17
C PRO A 102 21.87 0.94 8.65
N ASN A 103 22.60 0.25 9.55
CA ASN A 103 23.79 -0.54 9.21
C ASN A 103 23.57 -1.58 8.11
N LEU A 104 22.34 -2.12 7.99
CA LEU A 104 21.98 -3.08 6.93
C LEU A 104 22.15 -2.47 5.53
N ILE A 105 21.87 -1.18 5.38
CA ILE A 105 21.99 -0.48 4.10
C ILE A 105 23.44 -0.14 3.82
N THR A 106 24.15 0.46 4.79
CA THR A 106 25.55 0.87 4.62
C THR A 106 26.46 -0.34 4.31
N SER A 107 26.31 -1.44 5.06
CA SER A 107 27.10 -2.65 4.83
C SER A 107 26.82 -3.34 3.49
N HIS A 108 25.64 -3.14 2.88
CA HIS A 108 25.35 -3.66 1.55
C HIS A 108 26.03 -2.83 0.46
N VAL A 109 26.02 -1.50 0.59
CA VAL A 109 26.69 -0.60 -0.35
C VAL A 109 28.20 -0.85 -0.38
N ASP A 110 28.82 -1.11 0.77
CA ASP A 110 30.25 -1.44 0.87
C ASP A 110 30.63 -2.76 0.15
N GLN A 111 29.66 -3.61 -0.18
CA GLN A 111 29.85 -4.89 -0.87
C GLN A 111 29.66 -4.81 -2.39
N LEU A 112 29.15 -3.69 -2.91
CA LEU A 112 28.94 -3.45 -4.33
C LEU A 112 30.22 -2.90 -4.99
#